data_AF-A0A1C6C4W0-F1
#
_entry.id   AF-A0A1C6C4W0-F1
#
_cell.length_a   1.000
_cell.length_b   1.000
_cell.length_c   1.000
_cell.angle_alpha   90.00
_cell.angle_beta   90.00
_cell.angle_gamma   90.00
#
_symmetry.space_group_name_H-M   'P 1'
#
loop_
_entity.id
_entity.type
_entity.pdbx_description
1 polymer ?
#
loop_
_entity_poly.entity_id
_entity_poly.type
_entity_poly.pdbx_seq_one_letter_code
_entity_poly.pdbx_strand_id
1 'polypeptide(L)'
;MSTRIISFFSDLRPGLTERLYRYPGQQGRPPLSGAHTNEAPLYYLLTTFAPVDEILYLRTRQVREDKVDCGREGSLTAEEYLQKRVARFCQDRGLPQPQMTPLDYDPANPDMEQALRALLTGIQPRDRIYLDVTGGPRNVSFLMLLLTRALSYKNCSVEQVVYSSIVNGQNAVVELANVPQLFDIINGLHEFTSFGSADTLVRVLAQDPAPQVRDLIRDLQAFTEAIRLCRADLDLLEQMLANLNRDLDRCGALQDSHPLLSALLPVFRQELGFGDRKLTITGLVRWCAQNRMIQQAMTIYNEHLAHAMTQGETPYLLVSPEARELLSREPFYARSQREITDSDCFQSFSYHLVGELERWALSNGNAPFPKLAGAERRQALQRALSQPETRVALMVEAAADPVEGQAVPPALPCLPADSQALVHLLRALFQSPGQRRTREGSLSYLAQQDQLDLALPVLQKDWKKDSQMADVLERLADPGHNGDRLRRILLTPLSAAPYRQVVLDLLDRRKLRLRPGASVAVFVRLALDNQYVNLMRNQINHALGDSSNRGKMHALNRLGYHANLGRLTTQELASFFLESVGRLEHLGREVKAASGAPLPQPPESPSPQVTEDLLRQLQEKANAKML
;
A
#
# COMPACT_ATOMS: atom_id res chain seq x y z
N MET A 1 29.11 -5.65 22.71
CA MET A 1 27.98 -4.73 22.96
C MET A 1 28.53 -3.63 23.80
N SER A 2 28.76 -2.49 23.16
CA SER A 2 29.37 -1.32 23.77
C SER A 2 28.33 -0.22 23.96
N THR A 3 28.53 0.60 24.97
CA THR A 3 27.71 1.75 25.31
C THR A 3 28.40 3.00 24.81
N ARG A 4 27.77 3.76 23.90
CA ARG A 4 28.38 4.96 23.30
C ARG A 4 27.50 6.19 23.42
N ILE A 5 28.15 7.32 23.63
CA ILE A 5 27.53 8.64 23.49
C ILE A 5 27.98 9.24 22.16
N ILE A 6 27.04 9.82 21.41
CA ILE A 6 27.32 10.61 20.22
C ILE A 6 26.89 12.05 20.47
N SER A 7 27.81 12.99 20.29
CA SER A 7 27.60 14.40 20.61
C SER A 7 28.10 15.33 19.51
N PHE A 8 27.60 16.57 19.49
CA PHE A 8 28.29 17.67 18.84
C PHE A 8 28.90 18.57 19.91
N PHE A 9 30.20 18.85 19.82
CA PHE A 9 30.85 19.77 20.75
C PHE A 9 30.64 21.20 20.29
N SER A 10 30.01 22.00 21.14
CA SER A 10 29.78 23.42 20.89
C SER A 10 31.04 24.26 21.12
N ASP A 11 31.05 25.48 20.58
CA ASP A 11 32.14 26.43 20.79
C ASP A 11 32.18 26.91 22.24
N LEU A 12 33.40 27.13 22.75
CA LEU A 12 33.63 27.69 24.07
C LEU A 12 33.54 29.21 24.03
N ARG A 13 32.78 29.83 24.95
CA ARG A 13 32.64 31.28 25.03
C ARG A 13 33.54 31.87 26.11
N PRO A 14 34.12 33.07 25.90
CA PRO A 14 34.79 33.82 26.98
C PRO A 14 33.82 34.13 28.12
N GLY A 15 34.35 34.25 29.35
CA GLY A 15 33.54 34.55 30.53
C GLY A 15 32.68 33.38 31.01
N LEU A 16 33.24 32.16 30.97
CA LEU A 16 32.59 30.94 31.43
C LEU A 16 31.99 31.12 32.82
N THR A 17 30.68 30.91 32.92
CA THR A 17 29.95 31.01 34.18
C THR A 17 29.29 29.68 34.45
N GLU A 18 29.59 29.09 35.61
CA GLU A 18 28.95 27.86 36.07
C GLU A 18 27.44 28.05 36.18
N ARG A 19 26.70 27.10 35.62
CA ARG A 19 25.25 27.04 35.65
C ARG A 19 24.81 25.73 36.26
N LEU A 20 23.73 25.79 37.03
CA LEU A 20 23.11 24.62 37.61
C LEU A 20 21.96 24.15 36.70
N TYR A 21 22.02 22.89 36.31
CA TYR A 21 21.05 22.21 35.44
C TYR A 21 20.29 21.17 36.25
N ARG A 22 18.96 21.23 36.20
CA ARG A 22 18.11 20.19 36.81
C ARG A 22 18.18 18.88 36.03
N TYR A 23 18.06 17.77 36.74
CA TYR A 23 17.91 16.44 36.13
C TYR A 23 16.53 16.31 35.46
N PRO A 24 16.41 15.48 34.40
CA PRO A 24 15.13 15.12 33.83
C PRO A 24 14.27 14.35 34.85
N GLY A 25 12.98 14.69 34.96
CA GLY A 25 11.97 13.90 35.67
C GLY A 25 12.13 13.70 37.19
N GLN A 26 13.25 14.11 37.81
CA GLN A 26 13.56 13.80 39.21
C GLN A 26 13.60 15.07 40.07
N GLN A 27 12.58 15.24 40.93
CA GLN A 27 12.60 16.24 41.98
C GLN A 27 13.49 15.76 43.15
N GLY A 28 14.39 16.63 43.63
CA GLY A 28 15.20 16.36 44.83
C GLY A 28 16.64 15.91 44.60
N ARG A 29 17.05 15.58 43.36
CA ARG A 29 18.46 15.30 43.04
C ARG A 29 19.27 16.62 42.95
N PRO A 30 20.48 16.69 43.51
CA PRO A 30 21.33 17.88 43.37
C PRO A 30 21.56 18.20 41.89
N PRO A 31 21.48 19.47 41.46
CA PRO A 31 21.64 19.84 40.07
C PRO A 31 23.06 19.53 39.55
N LEU A 32 23.18 19.35 38.24
CA LEU A 32 24.46 19.25 37.53
C LEU A 32 25.05 20.65 37.36
N SER A 33 26.31 20.84 37.73
CA SER A 33 27.04 22.07 37.44
C SER A 33 27.77 21.93 36.12
N GLY A 34 27.63 22.91 35.23
CA GLY A 34 28.41 23.01 34.00
C GLY A 34 28.53 24.46 33.55
N ALA A 35 29.69 24.84 33.04
CA ALA A 35 29.92 26.15 32.45
C ALA A 35 29.78 26.12 30.92
N HIS A 36 30.04 24.97 30.31
CA HIS A 36 29.81 24.68 28.90
C HIS A 36 28.50 23.90 28.68
N THR A 37 27.81 24.16 27.57
CA THR A 37 26.46 23.63 27.32
C THR A 37 26.41 22.10 27.22
N ASN A 38 27.46 21.47 26.68
CA ASN A 38 27.53 20.01 26.58
C ASN A 38 27.82 19.30 27.92
N GLU A 39 28.30 19.99 28.96
CA GLU A 39 28.68 19.32 30.22
C GLU A 39 27.48 18.63 30.88
N ALA A 40 26.37 19.35 31.07
CA ALA A 40 25.24 18.81 31.81
C ALA A 40 24.60 17.56 31.13
N PRO A 41 24.31 17.55 29.81
CA PRO A 41 23.86 16.34 29.11
C PRO A 41 24.85 15.18 29.20
N LEU A 42 26.15 15.43 29.00
CA LEU A 42 27.17 14.38 29.09
C LEU A 42 27.25 13.80 30.51
N TYR A 43 27.26 14.64 31.54
CA TYR A 43 27.28 14.20 32.94
C TYR A 43 26.03 13.41 33.31
N TYR A 44 24.87 13.83 32.79
CA TYR A 44 23.63 13.10 32.95
C TYR A 44 23.76 11.68 32.36
N LEU A 45 24.15 11.57 31.08
CA LEU A 45 24.29 10.28 30.41
C LEU A 45 25.33 9.38 31.09
N LEU A 46 26.50 9.94 31.44
CA LEU A 46 27.57 9.22 32.14
C LEU A 46 27.15 8.71 33.51
N THR A 47 26.31 9.45 34.24
CA THR A 47 25.87 9.02 35.57
C THR A 47 24.72 8.01 35.50
N THR A 48 23.81 8.19 34.55
CA THR A 48 22.59 7.37 34.45
C THR A 48 22.84 6.03 33.75
N PHE A 49 23.74 6.00 32.77
CA PHE A 49 23.95 4.85 31.89
C PHE A 49 25.38 4.28 31.93
N ALA A 50 26.09 4.47 33.04
CA ALA A 50 27.41 3.87 33.25
C ALA A 50 27.37 2.32 33.19
N PRO A 51 28.45 1.66 32.72
CA PRO A 51 29.64 2.25 32.12
C PRO A 51 29.40 2.70 30.66
N VAL A 52 30.01 3.82 30.29
CA VAL A 52 30.08 4.30 28.90
C VAL A 52 31.48 4.02 28.38
N ASP A 53 31.57 3.29 27.26
CA ASP A 53 32.85 2.87 26.68
C ASP A 53 33.50 4.01 25.86
N GLU A 54 32.68 4.76 25.12
CA GLU A 54 33.17 5.74 24.14
C GLU A 54 32.22 6.94 24.01
N ILE A 55 32.80 8.14 23.88
CA ILE A 55 32.12 9.36 23.44
C ILE A 55 32.67 9.71 22.05
N LEU A 56 31.85 9.50 21.02
CA LEU A 56 32.08 9.95 19.65
C LEU A 56 31.54 11.38 19.54
N TYR A 57 32.36 12.33 19.09
CA TYR A 57 31.88 13.71 18.98
C TYR A 57 32.31 14.41 17.71
N LEU A 58 31.35 15.10 17.11
CA LEU A 58 31.58 16.01 15.99
C LEU A 58 32.17 17.31 16.52
N ARG A 59 33.23 17.79 15.88
CA ARG A 59 33.88 19.06 16.22
C ARG A 59 34.13 19.91 14.98
N THR A 60 34.00 21.21 15.12
CA THR A 60 34.40 22.18 14.10
C THR A 60 35.89 22.49 14.22
N ARG A 61 36.44 23.18 13.22
CA ARG A 61 37.79 23.74 13.31
C ARG A 61 37.96 24.65 14.54
N GLN A 62 36.96 25.47 14.85
CA GLN A 62 36.98 26.40 15.99
C GLN A 62 37.08 25.64 17.32
N VAL A 63 36.26 24.59 17.49
CA VAL A 63 36.31 23.73 18.69
C VAL A 63 37.70 23.11 18.91
N ARG A 64 38.41 22.81 17.82
CA ARG A 64 39.74 22.19 17.83
C ARG A 64 40.89 23.19 18.03
N GLU A 65 40.77 24.40 17.49
CA GLU A 65 41.91 25.34 17.35
C GLU A 65 41.76 26.62 18.19
N ASP A 66 40.55 27.12 18.41
CA ASP A 66 40.34 28.42 19.06
C ASP A 66 40.51 28.29 20.58
N LYS A 67 41.51 29.00 21.11
CA LYS A 67 41.77 29.02 22.55
C LYS A 67 41.01 30.12 23.25
N VAL A 68 40.41 29.79 24.38
CA VAL A 68 39.66 30.70 25.25
C VAL A 68 40.26 30.67 26.65
N ASP A 69 40.36 31.83 27.28
CA ASP A 69 40.75 31.91 28.69
C ASP A 69 39.65 31.31 29.58
N CYS A 70 39.96 30.19 30.20
CA CYS A 70 39.08 29.43 31.10
C CYS A 70 39.40 29.72 32.58
N GLY A 71 40.04 30.85 32.86
CA GLY A 71 40.44 31.26 34.21
C GLY A 71 41.47 30.31 34.80
N ARG A 72 41.10 29.59 35.87
CA ARG A 72 42.03 28.69 36.59
C ARG A 72 42.50 27.50 35.75
N GLU A 73 41.76 27.12 34.71
CA GLU A 73 42.12 26.04 33.79
C GLU A 73 43.09 26.49 32.69
N GLY A 74 43.38 27.79 32.61
CA GLY A 74 44.25 28.40 31.61
C GLY A 74 43.56 28.60 30.25
N SER A 75 44.37 28.82 29.22
CA SER A 75 43.90 29.02 27.86
C SER A 75 43.79 27.68 27.13
N LEU A 76 42.56 27.24 26.88
CA LEU A 76 42.23 25.93 26.31
C LEU A 76 41.28 26.05 25.13
N THR A 77 41.30 25.07 24.23
CA THR A 77 40.25 24.91 23.23
C THR A 77 38.98 24.31 23.83
N ALA A 78 37.86 24.41 23.12
CA ALA A 78 36.60 23.82 23.57
C ALA A 78 36.70 22.31 23.79
N GLU A 79 37.42 21.63 22.88
CA GLU A 79 37.71 20.20 22.99
C GLU A 79 38.54 19.85 24.22
N GLU A 80 39.68 20.53 24.42
CA GLU A 80 40.56 20.31 25.57
C GLU A 80 39.82 20.56 26.90
N TYR A 81 39.02 21.62 26.93
CA TYR A 81 38.21 21.97 28.10
C TYR A 81 37.20 20.86 28.43
N LEU A 82 36.39 20.43 27.46
CA LEU A 82 35.39 19.39 27.69
C LEU A 82 36.00 18.05 28.08
N GLN A 83 37.08 17.62 27.42
CA GLN A 83 37.78 16.38 27.77
C GLN A 83 38.28 16.39 29.22
N LYS A 84 38.91 17.49 29.67
CA LYS A 84 39.35 17.66 31.06
C LYS A 84 38.19 17.62 32.04
N ARG A 85 37.10 18.30 31.71
CA ARG A 85 35.91 18.40 32.56
C ARG A 85 35.19 17.05 32.70
N VAL A 86 35.05 16.28 31.62
CA VAL A 86 34.55 14.89 31.65
C VAL A 86 35.46 13.98 32.47
N ALA A 87 36.78 14.03 32.26
CA ALA A 87 37.73 13.19 33.01
C ALA A 87 37.65 13.45 34.52
N ARG A 88 37.63 14.74 34.91
CA ARG A 88 37.46 15.16 36.30
C ARG A 88 36.12 14.71 36.88
N PHE A 89 35.03 14.89 36.15
CA PHE A 89 33.70 14.46 36.58
C PHE A 89 33.65 12.94 36.82
N CYS A 90 34.22 12.14 35.92
CA CYS A 90 34.33 10.70 36.10
C CYS A 90 35.17 10.33 37.34
N GLN A 91 36.32 10.98 37.53
CA GLN A 91 37.18 10.77 38.69
C GLN A 91 36.47 11.10 40.01
N ASP A 92 35.84 12.27 40.10
CA ASP A 92 35.14 12.74 41.30
C ASP A 92 33.95 11.83 41.68
N ARG A 93 33.37 11.12 40.70
CA ARG A 93 32.21 10.22 40.87
C ARG A 93 32.58 8.74 40.90
N GLY A 94 33.86 8.38 40.74
CA GLY A 94 34.30 6.98 40.63
C GLY A 94 33.74 6.25 39.40
N LEU A 95 33.46 6.96 38.31
CA LEU A 95 32.98 6.39 37.05
C LEU A 95 34.15 6.02 36.13
N PRO A 96 34.04 4.95 35.32
CA PRO A 96 35.02 4.67 34.27
C PRO A 96 35.15 5.85 33.30
N GLN A 97 36.39 6.18 32.91
CA GLN A 97 36.64 7.21 31.93
C GLN A 97 36.38 6.64 30.52
N PRO A 98 35.47 7.23 29.73
CA PRO A 98 35.21 6.78 28.36
C PRO A 98 36.36 7.17 27.42
N GLN A 99 36.53 6.42 26.35
CA GLN A 99 37.37 6.84 25.22
C GLN A 99 36.74 8.07 24.55
N MET A 100 37.54 9.10 24.28
CA MET A 100 37.10 10.31 23.58
C MET A 100 37.55 10.26 22.13
N THR A 101 36.61 10.13 21.19
CA THR A 101 36.91 9.96 19.75
C THR A 101 36.35 11.13 18.93
N PRO A 102 37.22 12.01 18.40
CA PRO A 102 36.79 13.16 17.61
C PRO A 102 36.48 12.79 16.15
N LEU A 103 35.53 13.52 15.57
CA LEU A 103 35.20 13.52 14.15
C LEU A 103 35.12 14.96 13.64
N ASP A 104 35.96 15.31 12.68
CA ASP A 104 35.97 16.65 12.11
C ASP A 104 34.71 16.86 11.24
N TYR A 105 34.03 18.00 11.43
CA TYR A 105 32.83 18.37 10.69
C TYR A 105 32.90 19.85 10.29
N ASP A 106 32.81 20.13 8.98
CA ASP A 106 32.72 21.50 8.46
C ASP A 106 31.24 21.88 8.26
N PRO A 107 30.69 22.76 9.13
CA PRO A 107 29.30 23.17 8.98
C PRO A 107 29.08 24.12 7.79
N ALA A 108 30.13 24.76 7.26
CA ALA A 108 30.03 25.65 6.10
C ALA A 108 29.91 24.86 4.79
N ASN A 109 30.53 23.67 4.73
CA ASN A 109 30.45 22.74 3.60
C ASN A 109 30.07 21.34 4.09
N PRO A 110 28.79 21.13 4.48
CA PRO A 110 28.39 19.90 5.14
C PRO A 110 28.38 18.71 4.19
N ASP A 111 29.34 17.81 4.33
CA ASP A 111 29.28 16.46 3.76
C ASP A 111 28.59 15.51 4.74
N MET A 112 27.26 15.42 4.62
CA MET A 112 26.45 14.58 5.51
C MET A 112 26.73 13.08 5.31
N GLU A 113 27.05 12.64 4.10
CA GLU A 113 27.30 11.22 3.81
C GLU A 113 28.61 10.77 4.45
N GLN A 114 29.68 11.53 4.26
CA GLN A 114 30.97 11.23 4.86
C GLN A 114 30.90 11.31 6.39
N ALA A 115 30.19 12.31 6.94
CA ALA A 115 30.00 12.43 8.38
C ALA A 115 29.20 11.25 8.95
N LEU A 116 28.11 10.85 8.28
CA LEU A 116 27.31 9.68 8.66
C LEU A 116 28.13 8.39 8.59
N ARG A 117 28.90 8.20 7.51
CA ARG A 117 29.81 7.05 7.36
C ARG A 117 30.83 7.01 8.50
N ALA A 118 31.43 8.15 8.83
CA ALA A 118 32.41 8.24 9.91
C ALA A 118 31.79 7.88 11.27
N LEU A 119 30.61 8.41 11.57
CA LEU A 119 29.86 8.10 12.81
C LEU A 119 29.49 6.61 12.89
N LEU A 120 29.09 6.00 11.78
CA LEU A 120 28.73 4.58 11.73
C LEU A 120 29.95 3.65 11.73
N THR A 121 31.14 4.17 11.46
CA THR A 121 32.39 3.40 11.47
C THR A 121 32.77 3.10 12.92
N GLY A 122 32.93 1.81 13.25
CA GLY A 122 33.21 1.37 14.63
C GLY A 122 31.97 0.99 15.44
N ILE A 123 30.77 1.46 15.07
CA ILE A 123 29.51 1.01 15.67
C ILE A 123 29.14 -0.38 15.15
N GLN A 124 28.99 -1.33 16.07
CA GLN A 124 28.62 -2.72 15.84
C GLN A 124 27.13 -2.95 16.11
N PRO A 125 26.53 -3.99 15.51
CA PRO A 125 25.16 -4.36 15.82
C PRO A 125 24.94 -4.59 17.32
N ARG A 126 23.78 -4.17 17.84
CA ARG A 126 23.36 -4.23 19.24
C ARG A 126 24.08 -3.29 20.21
N ASP A 127 24.93 -2.39 19.72
CA ASP A 127 25.49 -1.35 20.58
C ASP A 127 24.38 -0.39 21.06
N ARG A 128 24.54 0.10 22.30
CA ARG A 128 23.60 1.03 22.94
C ARG A 128 24.08 2.45 22.66
N ILE A 129 23.24 3.24 22.02
CA ILE A 129 23.59 4.59 21.58
C ILE A 129 22.77 5.62 22.35
N TYR A 130 23.46 6.62 22.90
CA TYR A 130 22.88 7.81 23.52
C TYR A 130 23.28 9.04 22.73
N LEU A 131 22.35 9.95 22.45
CA LEU A 131 22.60 11.15 21.66
C LEU A 131 22.52 12.40 22.54
N ASP A 132 23.59 13.19 22.52
CA ASP A 132 23.56 14.59 22.94
C ASP A 132 23.35 15.48 21.69
N VAL A 133 22.17 16.08 21.59
CA VAL A 133 21.82 17.02 20.51
C VAL A 133 21.92 18.47 20.97
N THR A 134 22.75 18.75 21.98
CA THR A 134 23.00 20.09 22.48
C THR A 134 23.81 20.93 21.51
N GLY A 135 23.23 22.07 21.14
CA GLY A 135 23.91 23.09 20.35
C GLY A 135 24.22 22.63 18.93
N GLY A 136 25.22 23.28 18.34
CA GLY A 136 25.62 23.06 16.96
C GLY A 136 24.75 23.73 15.90
N PRO A 137 25.27 23.82 14.67
CA PRO A 137 24.55 24.37 13.54
C PRO A 137 23.40 23.42 13.12
N ARG A 138 22.36 23.97 12.50
CA ARG A 138 21.11 23.23 12.19
C ARG A 138 21.34 21.96 11.35
N ASN A 139 22.36 21.95 10.50
CA ASN A 139 22.78 20.79 9.70
C ASN A 139 23.19 19.58 10.56
N VAL A 140 23.76 19.79 11.74
CA VAL A 140 24.11 18.71 12.67
C VAL A 140 22.86 18.06 13.24
N SER A 141 21.82 18.84 13.55
CA SER A 141 20.54 18.28 13.99
C SER A 141 19.93 17.37 12.91
N PHE A 142 20.02 17.76 11.63
CA PHE A 142 19.62 16.90 10.52
C PHE A 142 20.50 15.66 10.37
N LEU A 143 21.82 15.78 10.57
CA LEU A 143 22.72 14.62 10.58
C LEU A 143 22.39 13.64 11.71
N MET A 144 22.09 14.12 12.91
CA MET A 144 21.67 13.27 14.04
C MET A 144 20.34 12.57 13.74
N LEU A 145 19.39 13.25 13.09
CA LEU A 145 18.16 12.63 12.60
C LEU A 145 18.46 11.51 11.59
N LEU A 146 19.30 11.75 10.58
CA LEU A 146 19.72 10.72 9.62
C LEU A 146 20.43 9.55 10.31
N LEU A 147 21.27 9.84 11.30
CA LEU A 147 21.99 8.85 12.09
C LEU A 147 21.03 7.92 12.85
N THR A 148 19.99 8.45 13.49
CA THR A 148 18.98 7.61 14.18
C THR A 148 18.36 6.60 13.22
N ARG A 149 18.12 6.98 11.96
CA ARG A 149 17.60 6.10 10.92
C ARG A 149 18.63 5.09 10.42
N ALA A 150 19.88 5.49 10.24
CA ALA A 150 20.93 4.57 9.81
C ALA A 150 21.26 3.52 10.88
N LEU A 151 21.21 3.90 12.16
CA LEU A 151 21.44 3.00 13.30
C LEU A 151 20.37 1.91 13.41
N SER A 152 19.10 2.19 13.07
CA SER A 152 18.05 1.16 13.10
C SER A 152 18.33 0.03 12.10
N TYR A 153 18.90 0.34 10.91
CA TYR A 153 19.31 -0.69 9.94
C TYR A 153 20.49 -1.55 10.42
N LYS A 154 21.32 -1.05 11.34
CA LYS A 154 22.42 -1.79 11.96
C LYS A 154 21.99 -2.60 13.19
N ASN A 155 20.69 -2.70 13.51
CA ASN A 155 20.19 -3.28 14.76
C ASN A 155 20.83 -2.64 16.01
N CYS A 156 21.09 -1.33 15.98
CA CYS A 156 21.52 -0.56 17.15
C CYS A 156 20.32 0.16 17.76
N SER A 157 20.25 0.24 19.08
CA SER A 157 19.19 0.98 19.78
C SER A 157 19.69 2.38 20.13
N VAL A 158 19.00 3.41 19.64
CA VAL A 158 19.10 4.75 20.22
C VAL A 158 18.18 4.75 21.43
N GLU A 159 18.74 4.65 22.63
CA GLU A 159 17.96 4.46 23.85
C GLU A 159 17.55 5.79 24.50
N GLN A 160 18.38 6.81 24.36
CA GLN A 160 18.10 8.13 24.93
C GLN A 160 18.65 9.23 24.04
N VAL A 161 17.85 10.30 23.89
CA VAL A 161 18.26 11.56 23.27
C VAL A 161 18.09 12.66 24.30
N VAL A 162 19.12 13.48 24.50
CA VAL A 162 19.13 14.58 25.48
C VAL A 162 19.65 15.87 24.88
N TYR A 163 19.26 17.00 25.48
CA TYR A 163 19.90 18.28 25.24
C TYR A 163 19.88 19.17 26.48
N SER A 164 20.76 20.17 26.52
CA SER A 164 20.73 21.22 27.53
C SER A 164 19.73 22.31 27.14
N SER A 165 18.74 22.56 27.99
CA SER A 165 17.77 23.65 27.81
C SER A 165 18.11 24.82 28.74
N ILE A 166 18.07 26.03 28.21
CA ILE A 166 18.34 27.28 28.92
C ILE A 166 17.24 28.27 28.54
N VAL A 167 16.15 28.26 29.30
CA VAL A 167 14.95 29.06 29.02
C VAL A 167 14.62 29.91 30.23
N ASN A 168 14.58 31.23 30.06
CA ASN A 168 14.20 32.19 31.11
C ASN A 168 14.96 31.99 32.44
N GLY A 169 16.25 31.68 32.37
CA GLY A 169 17.09 31.43 33.55
C GLY A 169 16.91 30.06 34.22
N GLN A 170 16.01 29.22 33.71
CA GLN A 170 15.87 27.83 34.15
C GLN A 170 16.71 26.92 33.25
N ASN A 171 17.75 26.31 33.82
CA ASN A 171 18.56 25.34 33.11
C ASN A 171 18.17 23.91 33.49
N ALA A 172 18.04 23.04 32.50
CA ALA A 172 17.74 21.63 32.71
C ALA A 172 18.35 20.79 31.60
N VAL A 173 18.65 19.53 31.92
CA VAL A 173 18.79 18.50 30.89
C VAL A 173 17.37 18.07 30.52
N VAL A 174 17.06 18.08 29.23
CA VAL A 174 15.77 17.65 28.70
C VAL A 174 15.96 16.36 27.94
N GLU A 175 15.07 15.41 28.20
CA GLU A 175 14.99 14.13 27.51
C GLU A 175 13.97 14.16 26.39
N LEU A 176 14.35 13.61 25.25
CA LEU A 176 13.45 13.28 24.14
C LEU A 176 13.24 11.75 24.11
N ALA A 177 12.91 11.16 25.26
CA ALA A 177 12.89 9.71 25.50
C ALA A 177 11.92 8.95 24.57
N ASN A 178 10.84 9.60 24.12
CA ASN A 178 9.85 8.98 23.26
C ASN A 178 10.25 8.97 21.77
N VAL A 179 11.18 9.81 21.32
CA VAL A 179 11.50 9.96 19.88
C VAL A 179 11.94 8.65 19.22
N PRO A 180 12.87 7.86 19.79
CA PRO A 180 13.25 6.57 19.20
C PRO A 180 12.07 5.60 19.08
N GLN A 181 11.24 5.50 20.12
CA GLN A 181 10.05 4.66 20.12
C GLN A 181 9.06 5.07 19.02
N LEU A 182 8.82 6.37 18.84
CA LEU A 182 7.94 6.89 17.79
C LEU A 182 8.45 6.50 16.38
N PHE A 183 9.77 6.53 16.16
CA PHE A 183 10.34 6.07 14.90
C PHE A 183 10.17 4.58 14.68
N ASP A 184 10.33 3.77 15.72
CA ASP A 184 10.13 2.34 15.59
C ASP A 184 8.66 1.98 15.37
N ILE A 185 7.69 2.73 15.93
CA ILE A 185 6.26 2.58 15.59
C ILE A 185 6.03 2.86 14.09
N ILE A 186 6.57 3.96 13.56
CA ILE A 186 6.45 4.31 12.14
C ILE A 186 7.08 3.22 11.26
N ASN A 187 8.29 2.76 11.62
CA ASN A 187 8.99 1.72 10.88
C ASN A 187 8.22 0.40 10.92
N GLY A 188 7.69 0.03 12.08
CA GLY A 188 6.91 -1.19 12.21
C GLY A 188 5.61 -1.16 11.40
N LEU A 189 4.91 -0.02 11.35
CA LEU A 189 3.74 0.14 10.48
C LEU A 189 4.13 -0.01 9.00
N HIS A 190 5.22 0.63 8.57
CA HIS A 190 5.72 0.51 7.21
C HIS A 190 6.17 -0.91 6.85
N GLU A 191 6.86 -1.59 7.77
CA GLU A 191 7.31 -2.98 7.59
C GLU A 191 6.11 -3.91 7.42
N PHE A 192 5.05 -3.68 8.21
CA PHE A 192 3.82 -4.44 8.10
C PHE A 192 3.12 -4.15 6.77
N THR A 193 2.88 -2.89 6.41
CA THR A 193 2.12 -2.57 5.19
C THR A 193 2.87 -2.95 3.91
N SER A 194 4.20 -2.95 3.93
CA SER A 194 5.00 -3.26 2.73
C SER A 194 5.32 -4.75 2.59
N PHE A 195 5.51 -5.47 3.70
CA PHE A 195 6.04 -6.84 3.70
C PHE A 195 5.21 -7.84 4.52
N GLY A 196 4.14 -7.38 5.17
CA GLY A 196 3.31 -8.20 6.04
C GLY A 196 3.99 -8.63 7.34
N SER A 197 5.04 -7.94 7.77
CA SER A 197 5.79 -8.27 8.99
C SER A 197 5.39 -7.38 10.17
N ALA A 198 5.00 -7.99 11.29
CA ALA A 198 4.67 -7.28 12.52
C ALA A 198 5.84 -7.20 13.52
N ASP A 199 7.02 -7.73 13.19
CA ASP A 199 8.10 -8.00 14.16
C ASP A 199 8.57 -6.73 14.91
N THR A 200 8.69 -5.61 14.21
CA THR A 200 9.05 -4.32 14.84
C THR A 200 7.92 -3.75 15.69
N LEU A 201 6.66 -3.79 15.24
CA LEU A 201 5.52 -3.31 16.03
C LEU A 201 5.37 -4.10 17.33
N VAL A 202 5.49 -5.43 17.23
CA VAL A 202 5.48 -6.33 18.39
C VAL A 202 6.54 -5.92 19.38
N ARG A 203 7.79 -5.77 18.94
CA ARG A 203 8.90 -5.42 19.82
C ARG A 203 8.69 -4.11 20.56
N VAL A 204 8.15 -3.09 19.87
CA VAL A 204 8.02 -1.73 20.39
C VAL A 204 6.81 -1.56 21.29
N LEU A 205 5.73 -2.31 21.03
CA LEU A 205 4.46 -2.21 21.73
C LEU A 205 4.21 -3.40 22.70
N ALA A 206 5.15 -4.36 22.79
CA ALA A 206 5.01 -5.56 23.63
C ALA A 206 4.77 -5.25 25.12
N GLN A 207 5.38 -4.18 25.62
CA GLN A 207 5.28 -3.78 27.03
C GLN A 207 4.16 -2.76 27.29
N ASP A 208 3.34 -2.46 26.28
CA ASP A 208 2.29 -1.48 26.45
C ASP A 208 1.23 -1.93 27.48
N PRO A 209 0.90 -1.09 28.48
CA PRO A 209 -0.08 -1.47 29.48
C PRO A 209 -1.50 -1.50 28.94
N ALA A 210 -1.81 -0.85 27.81
CA ALA A 210 -3.15 -0.80 27.23
C ALA A 210 -3.57 -2.17 26.64
N PRO A 211 -4.66 -2.78 27.13
CA PRO A 211 -5.16 -4.05 26.59
C PRO A 211 -5.45 -4.01 25.08
N GLN A 212 -5.96 -2.88 24.59
CA GLN A 212 -6.30 -2.69 23.18
C GLN A 212 -5.06 -2.81 22.28
N VAL A 213 -3.92 -2.26 22.72
CA VAL A 213 -2.64 -2.34 22.00
C VAL A 213 -2.15 -3.78 22.00
N ARG A 214 -2.24 -4.49 23.13
CA ARG A 214 -1.85 -5.91 23.21
C ARG A 214 -2.70 -6.81 22.32
N ASP A 215 -4.01 -6.58 22.28
CA ASP A 215 -4.94 -7.31 21.41
C ASP A 215 -4.59 -7.09 19.94
N LEU A 216 -4.38 -5.83 19.52
CA LEU A 216 -3.94 -5.50 18.17
C LEU A 216 -2.63 -6.20 17.79
N ILE A 217 -1.63 -6.18 18.67
CA ILE A 217 -0.34 -6.83 18.42
C ILE A 217 -0.48 -8.34 18.24
N ARG A 218 -1.25 -9.01 19.11
CA ARG A 218 -1.53 -10.44 18.99
C ARG A 218 -2.18 -10.76 17.64
N ASP A 219 -3.19 -9.99 17.26
CA ASP A 219 -3.96 -10.26 16.05
C ASP A 219 -3.15 -9.94 14.79
N LEU A 220 -2.29 -8.92 14.81
CA LEU A 220 -1.32 -8.63 13.75
C LEU A 220 -0.30 -9.75 13.58
N GLN A 221 0.22 -10.32 14.68
CA GLN A 221 1.15 -11.46 14.63
C GLN A 221 0.51 -12.69 14.01
N ALA A 222 -0.69 -13.06 14.51
CA ALA A 222 -1.42 -14.20 13.99
C ALA A 222 -1.69 -14.02 12.49
N PHE A 223 -2.09 -12.82 12.07
CA PHE A 223 -2.31 -12.47 10.68
C PHE A 223 -1.04 -12.60 9.83
N THR A 224 0.07 -11.99 10.26
CA THR A 224 1.37 -12.14 9.60
C THR A 224 1.75 -13.60 9.41
N GLU A 225 1.57 -14.45 10.43
CA GLU A 225 1.89 -15.87 10.34
C GLU A 225 0.99 -16.60 9.35
N ALA A 226 -0.32 -16.35 9.35
CA ALA A 226 -1.25 -16.96 8.42
C ALA A 226 -0.93 -16.60 6.95
N ILE A 227 -0.62 -15.33 6.68
CA ILE A 227 -0.23 -14.87 5.35
C ILE A 227 1.12 -15.47 4.93
N ARG A 228 2.13 -15.47 5.81
CA ARG A 228 3.45 -16.07 5.53
C ARG A 228 3.36 -17.55 5.20
N LEU A 229 2.51 -18.28 5.91
CA LEU A 229 2.28 -19.72 5.70
C LEU A 229 1.32 -20.03 4.53
N CYS A 230 0.82 -19.02 3.82
CA CYS A 230 -0.20 -19.17 2.78
C CYS A 230 -1.41 -20.00 3.26
N ARG A 231 -1.83 -19.84 4.52
CA ARG A 231 -3.01 -20.55 5.03
C ARG A 231 -4.22 -20.11 4.21
N ALA A 232 -4.91 -21.09 3.64
CA ALA A 232 -6.02 -20.86 2.71
C ALA A 232 -7.39 -21.17 3.34
N ASP A 233 -7.42 -21.37 4.67
CA ASP A 233 -8.65 -21.50 5.44
C ASP A 233 -9.34 -20.12 5.49
N LEU A 234 -10.38 -19.96 4.68
CA LEU A 234 -11.08 -18.69 4.52
C LEU A 234 -11.85 -18.29 5.78
N ASP A 235 -12.45 -19.25 6.50
CA ASP A 235 -13.21 -18.95 7.72
C ASP A 235 -12.26 -18.40 8.79
N LEU A 236 -11.07 -19.00 8.92
CA LEU A 236 -10.01 -18.48 9.78
C LEU A 236 -9.57 -17.08 9.34
N LEU A 237 -9.30 -16.87 8.05
CA LEU A 237 -8.88 -15.56 7.54
C LEU A 237 -9.95 -14.48 7.75
N GLU A 238 -11.22 -14.78 7.51
CA GLU A 238 -12.33 -13.85 7.74
C GLU A 238 -12.45 -13.48 9.22
N GLN A 239 -12.34 -14.47 10.12
CA GLN A 239 -12.33 -14.24 11.56
C GLN A 239 -11.16 -13.35 11.98
N MET A 240 -9.97 -13.56 11.42
CA MET A 240 -8.77 -12.76 11.70
C MET A 240 -8.92 -11.32 11.20
N LEU A 241 -9.44 -11.13 9.98
CA LEU A 241 -9.72 -9.79 9.44
C LEU A 241 -10.78 -9.06 10.26
N ALA A 242 -11.84 -9.76 10.70
CA ALA A 242 -12.86 -9.19 11.58
C ALA A 242 -12.28 -8.76 12.93
N ASN A 243 -11.40 -9.57 13.50
CA ASN A 243 -10.70 -9.27 14.74
C ASN A 243 -9.77 -8.06 14.60
N LEU A 244 -8.93 -8.03 13.56
CA LEU A 244 -8.08 -6.88 13.24
C LEU A 244 -8.89 -5.61 13.04
N ASN A 245 -10.00 -5.66 12.30
CA ASN A 245 -10.86 -4.50 12.11
C ASN A 245 -11.33 -3.89 13.43
N ARG A 246 -11.80 -4.74 14.34
CA ARG A 246 -12.28 -4.32 15.67
C ARG A 246 -11.14 -3.76 16.52
N ASP A 247 -9.97 -4.38 16.48
CA ASP A 247 -8.85 -3.98 17.34
C ASP A 247 -8.18 -2.70 16.85
N LEU A 248 -8.14 -2.50 15.52
CA LEU A 248 -7.79 -1.21 14.91
C LEU A 248 -8.77 -0.10 15.31
N ASP A 249 -10.08 -0.35 15.33
CA ASP A 249 -11.09 0.63 15.78
C ASP A 249 -10.89 1.00 17.26
N ARG A 250 -10.65 -0.01 18.11
CA ARG A 250 -10.38 0.19 19.54
C ARG A 250 -9.09 0.97 19.78
N CYS A 251 -8.03 0.69 19.04
CA CYS A 251 -6.78 1.44 19.14
C CYS A 251 -6.91 2.86 18.58
N GLY A 252 -7.75 3.09 17.58
CA GLY A 252 -8.05 4.43 17.05
C GLY A 252 -8.77 5.34 18.05
N ALA A 253 -9.36 4.77 19.10
CA ALA A 253 -9.94 5.53 20.21
C ALA A 253 -8.90 5.94 21.28
N LEU A 254 -7.64 5.50 21.18
CA LEU A 254 -6.59 5.79 22.16
C LEU A 254 -5.86 7.11 21.91
N GLN A 255 -6.49 8.10 21.27
CA GLN A 255 -5.84 9.37 20.85
C GLN A 255 -5.09 10.08 21.99
N ASP A 256 -5.61 10.05 23.21
CA ASP A 256 -5.01 10.72 24.37
C ASP A 256 -3.76 10.00 24.90
N SER A 257 -3.70 8.66 24.77
CA SER A 257 -2.58 7.85 25.28
C SER A 257 -1.59 7.45 24.20
N HIS A 258 -2.03 7.35 22.95
CA HIS A 258 -1.29 6.87 21.79
C HIS A 258 -1.57 7.73 20.54
N PRO A 259 -1.27 9.04 20.57
CA PRO A 259 -1.65 9.97 19.51
C PRO A 259 -1.03 9.63 18.16
N LEU A 260 0.24 9.21 18.12
CA LEU A 260 0.90 8.84 16.87
C LEU A 260 0.30 7.57 16.25
N LEU A 261 0.11 6.52 17.05
CA LEU A 261 -0.50 5.27 16.58
C LEU A 261 -1.88 5.58 16.02
N SER A 262 -2.72 6.26 16.80
CA SER A 262 -4.07 6.63 16.39
C SER A 262 -4.10 7.47 15.10
N ALA A 263 -3.15 8.40 14.93
CA ALA A 263 -3.07 9.22 13.72
C ALA A 263 -2.65 8.42 12.48
N LEU A 264 -1.88 7.33 12.65
CA LEU A 264 -1.38 6.51 11.54
C LEU A 264 -2.27 5.31 11.22
N LEU A 265 -3.18 4.90 12.10
CA LEU A 265 -4.10 3.78 11.83
C LEU A 265 -4.96 3.97 10.56
N PRO A 266 -5.48 5.16 10.22
CA PRO A 266 -6.17 5.36 8.95
C PRO A 266 -5.26 5.11 7.74
N VAL A 267 -4.02 5.60 7.78
CA VAL A 267 -3.03 5.35 6.72
C VAL A 267 -2.72 3.86 6.62
N PHE A 268 -2.58 3.19 7.76
CA PHE A 268 -2.38 1.74 7.83
C PHE A 268 -3.53 0.95 7.17
N ARG A 269 -4.79 1.34 7.42
CA ARG A 269 -5.97 0.75 6.74
C ARG A 269 -5.95 1.00 5.24
N GLN A 270 -5.58 2.22 4.83
CA GLN A 270 -5.47 2.59 3.43
C GLN A 270 -4.41 1.77 2.69
N GLU A 271 -3.21 1.65 3.26
CA GLU A 271 -2.08 0.90 2.68
C GLU A 271 -2.35 -0.61 2.57
N LEU A 272 -3.17 -1.16 3.48
CA LEU A 272 -3.66 -2.52 3.35
C LEU A 272 -4.69 -2.71 2.22
N GLY A 273 -5.00 -1.66 1.45
CA GLY A 273 -5.88 -1.73 0.28
C GLY A 273 -7.36 -1.60 0.61
N PHE A 274 -7.69 -1.00 1.76
CA PHE A 274 -9.06 -0.98 2.30
C PHE A 274 -9.65 0.43 2.50
N GLY A 275 -8.86 1.50 2.35
CA GLY A 275 -9.35 2.87 2.57
C GLY A 275 -10.03 3.05 3.94
N ASP A 276 -11.18 3.73 3.96
CA ASP A 276 -12.02 3.87 5.17
C ASP A 276 -12.88 2.64 5.48
N ARG A 277 -12.74 1.56 4.69
CA ARG A 277 -13.56 0.35 4.80
C ARG A 277 -12.88 -0.70 5.67
N LYS A 278 -13.68 -1.68 6.09
CA LYS A 278 -13.20 -2.84 6.83
C LYS A 278 -12.29 -3.70 5.94
N LEU A 279 -11.27 -4.30 6.55
CA LEU A 279 -10.43 -5.32 5.92
C LEU A 279 -11.32 -6.48 5.42
N THR A 280 -11.18 -6.87 4.16
CA THR A 280 -11.88 -7.96 3.46
C THR A 280 -10.90 -8.92 2.79
N ILE A 281 -11.36 -10.12 2.41
CA ILE A 281 -10.53 -11.06 1.65
C ILE A 281 -10.14 -10.50 0.27
N THR A 282 -11.03 -9.74 -0.39
CA THR A 282 -10.73 -9.12 -1.69
C THR A 282 -9.62 -8.09 -1.59
N GLY A 283 -9.65 -7.19 -0.60
CA GLY A 283 -8.57 -6.24 -0.41
C GLY A 283 -7.28 -6.89 0.09
N LEU A 284 -7.37 -8.01 0.82
CA LEU A 284 -6.19 -8.82 1.18
C LEU A 284 -5.48 -9.36 -0.07
N VAL A 285 -6.24 -9.86 -1.06
CA VAL A 285 -5.67 -10.26 -2.36
C VAL A 285 -5.02 -9.07 -3.06
N ARG A 286 -5.66 -7.89 -3.08
CA ARG A 286 -5.07 -6.67 -3.67
C ARG A 286 -3.77 -6.29 -3.01
N TRP A 287 -3.74 -6.25 -1.69
CA TRP A 287 -2.57 -5.90 -0.90
C TRP A 287 -1.41 -6.86 -1.15
N CYS A 288 -1.68 -8.17 -1.14
CA CYS A 288 -0.68 -9.18 -1.51
C CYS A 288 -0.15 -8.96 -2.93
N ALA A 289 -1.03 -8.65 -3.89
CA ALA A 289 -0.64 -8.40 -5.28
C ALA A 289 0.25 -7.15 -5.43
N GLN A 290 -0.13 -6.03 -4.80
CA GLN A 290 0.60 -4.76 -4.85
C GLN A 290 1.98 -4.86 -4.18
N ASN A 291 2.07 -5.62 -3.09
CA ASN A 291 3.31 -5.84 -2.35
C ASN A 291 4.14 -7.04 -2.85
N ARG A 292 3.90 -7.49 -4.09
CA ARG A 292 4.66 -8.56 -4.76
C ARG A 292 4.61 -9.92 -4.05
N MET A 293 3.66 -10.12 -3.13
CA MET A 293 3.35 -11.39 -2.48
C MET A 293 2.44 -12.25 -3.38
N ILE A 294 2.90 -12.53 -4.59
CA ILE A 294 2.08 -13.14 -5.65
C ILE A 294 1.62 -14.56 -5.30
N GLN A 295 2.44 -15.34 -4.60
CA GLN A 295 2.07 -16.68 -4.17
C GLN A 295 0.93 -16.66 -3.14
N GLN A 296 0.99 -15.71 -2.20
CA GLN A 296 -0.05 -15.47 -1.19
C GLN A 296 -1.33 -14.99 -1.88
N ALA A 297 -1.22 -13.99 -2.76
CA ALA A 297 -2.36 -13.46 -3.53
C ALA A 297 -3.06 -14.58 -4.32
N MET A 298 -2.29 -15.42 -5.01
CA MET A 298 -2.80 -16.52 -5.81
C MET A 298 -3.53 -17.57 -4.98
N THR A 299 -2.97 -17.94 -3.82
CA THR A 299 -3.55 -18.96 -2.94
C THR A 299 -4.87 -18.47 -2.36
N ILE A 300 -4.87 -17.26 -1.78
CA ILE A 300 -6.07 -16.65 -1.17
C ILE A 300 -7.13 -16.40 -2.25
N TYR A 301 -6.75 -15.88 -3.41
CA TYR A 301 -7.67 -15.61 -4.51
C TYR A 301 -8.37 -16.88 -5.01
N ASN A 302 -7.63 -17.98 -5.18
CA ASN A 302 -8.21 -19.20 -5.73
C ASN A 302 -9.29 -19.78 -4.82
N GLU A 303 -9.01 -19.85 -3.51
CA GLU A 303 -9.99 -20.32 -2.53
C GLU A 303 -11.16 -19.34 -2.42
N HIS A 304 -10.87 -18.03 -2.30
CA HIS A 304 -11.91 -17.01 -2.16
C HIS A 304 -12.86 -16.97 -3.35
N LEU A 305 -12.33 -17.09 -4.57
CA LEU A 305 -13.15 -17.11 -5.78
C LEU A 305 -14.09 -18.33 -5.79
N ALA A 306 -13.56 -19.52 -5.48
CA ALA A 306 -14.36 -20.73 -5.44
C ALA A 306 -15.45 -20.65 -4.36
N HIS A 307 -15.11 -20.11 -3.19
CA HIS A 307 -16.05 -19.83 -2.11
C HIS A 307 -17.11 -18.82 -2.54
N ALA A 308 -16.76 -17.64 -3.02
CA ALA A 308 -17.73 -16.62 -3.44
C ALA A 308 -18.67 -17.09 -4.56
N MET A 309 -18.21 -17.99 -5.42
CA MET A 309 -19.04 -18.58 -6.46
C MET A 309 -20.11 -19.51 -5.90
N THR A 310 -19.82 -20.26 -4.84
CA THR A 310 -20.63 -21.43 -4.46
C THR A 310 -21.15 -21.40 -3.03
N GLN A 311 -20.58 -20.54 -2.19
CA GLN A 311 -20.80 -20.39 -0.76
C GLN A 311 -20.91 -18.89 -0.40
N GLY A 312 -21.05 -18.60 0.89
CA GLY A 312 -21.16 -17.23 1.45
C GLY A 312 -22.60 -16.73 1.57
N GLU A 313 -22.76 -15.47 2.02
CA GLU A 313 -24.08 -14.85 2.21
C GLU A 313 -24.92 -14.84 0.92
N THR A 314 -24.27 -14.65 -0.23
CA THR A 314 -24.91 -14.66 -1.55
C THR A 314 -24.05 -15.35 -2.62
N PRO A 315 -24.14 -16.68 -2.79
CA PRO A 315 -23.39 -17.38 -3.84
C PRO A 315 -23.83 -16.95 -5.24
N TYR A 316 -22.88 -16.82 -6.17
CA TYR A 316 -23.16 -16.41 -7.56
C TYR A 316 -23.62 -17.56 -8.46
N LEU A 317 -23.24 -18.78 -8.13
CA LEU A 317 -23.58 -20.02 -8.81
C LEU A 317 -24.41 -20.90 -7.88
N LEU A 318 -25.60 -21.25 -8.33
CA LEU A 318 -26.51 -22.15 -7.66
C LEU A 318 -26.26 -23.57 -8.16
N VAL A 319 -25.88 -24.46 -7.24
CA VAL A 319 -25.60 -25.87 -7.51
C VAL A 319 -26.80 -26.71 -7.11
N SER A 320 -27.35 -27.46 -8.06
CA SER A 320 -28.47 -28.39 -7.81
C SER A 320 -27.97 -29.75 -7.28
N PRO A 321 -28.80 -30.52 -6.57
CA PRO A 321 -28.48 -31.90 -6.21
C PRO A 321 -28.10 -32.75 -7.43
N GLU A 322 -28.78 -32.55 -8.56
CA GLU A 322 -28.52 -33.25 -9.82
C GLU A 322 -27.13 -32.90 -10.38
N ALA A 323 -26.66 -31.65 -10.20
CA ALA A 323 -25.30 -31.27 -10.61
C ALA A 323 -24.23 -32.06 -9.85
N ARG A 324 -24.42 -32.26 -8.53
CA ARG A 324 -23.51 -33.06 -7.70
C ARG A 324 -23.54 -34.53 -8.10
N GLU A 325 -24.73 -35.06 -8.34
CA GLU A 325 -24.90 -36.44 -8.79
C GLU A 325 -24.24 -36.67 -10.16
N LEU A 326 -24.44 -35.77 -11.12
CA LEU A 326 -23.80 -35.84 -12.43
C LEU A 326 -22.27 -35.85 -12.30
N LEU A 327 -21.73 -34.98 -11.46
CA LEU A 327 -20.28 -34.92 -11.23
C LEU A 327 -19.74 -36.18 -10.53
N SER A 328 -20.49 -36.74 -9.58
CA SER A 328 -20.10 -37.96 -8.85
C SER A 328 -19.89 -39.16 -9.77
N ARG A 329 -20.56 -39.18 -10.93
CA ARG A 329 -20.46 -40.25 -11.94
C ARG A 329 -19.24 -40.09 -12.85
N GLU A 330 -18.56 -38.94 -12.84
CA GLU A 330 -17.36 -38.75 -13.65
C GLU A 330 -16.21 -39.64 -13.13
N PRO A 331 -15.39 -40.25 -14.02
CA PRO A 331 -14.40 -41.26 -13.62
C PRO A 331 -13.42 -40.81 -12.53
N PHE A 332 -13.04 -39.53 -12.50
CA PHE A 332 -12.15 -38.98 -11.49
C PHE A 332 -12.81 -38.97 -10.10
N TYR A 333 -14.05 -38.47 -10.03
CA TYR A 333 -14.79 -38.32 -8.78
C TYR A 333 -15.34 -39.65 -8.27
N ALA A 334 -15.85 -40.50 -9.16
CA ALA A 334 -16.33 -41.85 -8.82
C ALA A 334 -15.25 -42.71 -8.15
N ARG A 335 -13.98 -42.56 -8.57
CA ARG A 335 -12.84 -43.26 -7.96
C ARG A 335 -12.43 -42.71 -6.60
N SER A 336 -12.68 -41.43 -6.35
CA SER A 336 -12.22 -40.75 -5.13
C SER A 336 -13.05 -41.09 -3.89
N GLN A 337 -14.29 -41.57 -4.06
CA GLN A 337 -15.25 -41.91 -2.99
C GLN A 337 -15.50 -40.78 -1.95
N ARG A 338 -15.09 -39.54 -2.24
CA ARG A 338 -15.35 -38.38 -1.39
C ARG A 338 -16.70 -37.75 -1.73
N GLU A 339 -17.28 -37.07 -0.75
CA GLU A 339 -18.45 -36.24 -0.98
C GLU A 339 -18.13 -35.10 -1.96
N ILE A 340 -19.05 -34.85 -2.89
CA ILE A 340 -18.90 -33.82 -3.92
C ILE A 340 -19.40 -32.49 -3.38
N THR A 341 -18.51 -31.51 -3.35
CA THR A 341 -18.82 -30.16 -2.88
C THR A 341 -19.31 -29.25 -4.01
N ASP A 342 -19.93 -28.13 -3.68
CA ASP A 342 -20.33 -27.13 -4.68
C ASP A 342 -19.11 -26.51 -5.38
N SER A 343 -18.02 -26.35 -4.64
CA SER A 343 -16.73 -25.93 -5.18
C SER A 343 -16.23 -26.91 -6.25
N ASP A 344 -16.36 -28.23 -6.05
CA ASP A 344 -16.02 -29.23 -7.07
C ASP A 344 -16.85 -29.03 -8.35
N CYS A 345 -18.14 -28.70 -8.22
CA CYS A 345 -19.01 -28.38 -9.36
C CYS A 345 -18.54 -27.13 -10.12
N PHE A 346 -18.15 -26.06 -9.43
CA PHE A 346 -17.61 -24.85 -10.06
C PHE A 346 -16.23 -25.09 -10.70
N GLN A 347 -15.34 -25.82 -10.02
CA GLN A 347 -14.02 -26.19 -10.53
C GLN A 347 -14.15 -27.04 -11.80
N SER A 348 -15.08 -27.99 -11.81
CA SER A 348 -15.33 -28.81 -12.99
C SER A 348 -15.99 -28.02 -14.12
N PHE A 349 -16.95 -27.13 -13.82
CA PHE A 349 -17.52 -26.21 -14.82
C PHE A 349 -16.44 -25.34 -15.49
N SER A 350 -15.61 -24.67 -14.69
CA SER A 350 -14.57 -23.78 -15.19
C SER A 350 -13.52 -24.55 -16.02
N TYR A 351 -13.20 -25.78 -15.62
CA TYR A 351 -12.36 -26.68 -16.41
C TYR A 351 -12.96 -26.99 -17.79
N HIS A 352 -14.22 -27.40 -17.84
CA HIS A 352 -14.89 -27.73 -19.11
C HIS A 352 -15.15 -26.51 -20.00
N LEU A 353 -15.38 -25.35 -19.40
CA LEU A 353 -15.59 -24.09 -20.11
C LEU A 353 -14.43 -23.78 -21.06
N VAL A 354 -13.18 -23.95 -20.63
CA VAL A 354 -12.00 -23.72 -21.47
C VAL A 354 -12.06 -24.58 -22.75
N GLY A 355 -12.38 -25.87 -22.61
CA GLY A 355 -12.45 -26.79 -23.73
C GLY A 355 -13.69 -26.64 -24.62
N GLU A 356 -14.83 -26.20 -24.07
CA GLU A 356 -16.04 -25.87 -24.86
C GLU A 356 -15.82 -24.60 -25.69
N LEU A 357 -15.24 -23.56 -25.11
CA LEU A 357 -14.89 -22.33 -25.83
C LEU A 357 -13.84 -22.59 -26.93
N GLU A 358 -12.85 -23.45 -26.65
CA GLU A 358 -11.84 -23.84 -27.63
C GLU A 358 -12.44 -24.66 -28.79
N ARG A 359 -13.30 -25.65 -28.50
CA ARG A 359 -13.98 -26.44 -29.54
C ARG A 359 -14.88 -25.57 -30.40
N TRP A 360 -15.68 -24.72 -29.76
CA TRP A 360 -16.54 -23.79 -30.49
C TRP A 360 -15.70 -22.84 -31.36
N ALA A 361 -14.55 -22.36 -30.87
CA ALA A 361 -13.64 -21.52 -31.66
C ALA A 361 -13.11 -22.27 -32.89
N LEU A 362 -12.69 -23.52 -32.74
CA LEU A 362 -12.20 -24.37 -33.84
C LEU A 362 -13.29 -24.65 -34.88
N SER A 363 -14.51 -25.00 -34.44
CA SER A 363 -15.65 -25.30 -35.31
C SER A 363 -16.15 -24.09 -36.10
N ASN A 364 -15.87 -22.87 -35.63
CA ASN A 364 -16.21 -21.62 -36.31
C ASN A 364 -14.99 -20.98 -37.00
N GLY A 365 -14.03 -21.80 -37.45
CA GLY A 365 -12.89 -21.33 -38.26
C GLY A 365 -11.89 -20.46 -37.50
N ASN A 366 -11.68 -20.70 -36.20
CA ASN A 366 -10.89 -19.88 -35.27
C ASN A 366 -11.44 -18.47 -34.98
N ALA A 367 -12.71 -18.18 -35.27
CA ALA A 367 -13.35 -16.93 -34.83
C ALA A 367 -13.77 -17.05 -33.34
N PRO A 368 -12.86 -16.79 -32.38
CA PRO A 368 -12.70 -15.46 -31.75
C PRO A 368 -11.29 -14.88 -31.80
N PHE A 369 -10.28 -15.64 -32.22
CA PHE A 369 -8.90 -15.18 -32.15
C PHE A 369 -8.19 -15.41 -33.46
N PRO A 370 -8.63 -14.71 -34.50
CA PRO A 370 -7.82 -14.67 -35.68
C PRO A 370 -6.50 -13.98 -35.33
N LYS A 371 -5.37 -14.59 -35.69
CA LYS A 371 -4.12 -13.86 -35.94
C LYS A 371 -4.37 -12.93 -37.13
N LEU A 372 -5.22 -11.92 -36.97
CA LEU A 372 -5.53 -10.96 -38.03
C LEU A 372 -4.31 -10.09 -38.21
N ALA A 373 -3.94 -9.83 -39.46
CA ALA A 373 -3.14 -8.66 -39.76
C ALA A 373 -3.87 -7.41 -39.24
N GLY A 374 -3.14 -6.35 -38.87
CA GLY A 374 -3.72 -5.15 -38.25
C GLY A 374 -4.94 -4.59 -39.02
N ALA A 375 -4.94 -4.70 -40.34
CA ALA A 375 -6.02 -4.28 -41.22
C ALA A 375 -7.36 -5.01 -41.00
N GLU A 376 -7.36 -6.32 -40.84
CA GLU A 376 -8.59 -7.10 -40.69
C GLU A 376 -9.14 -6.97 -39.26
N ARG A 377 -8.24 -6.78 -38.27
CA ARG A 377 -8.54 -6.45 -36.87
C ARG A 377 -9.32 -5.14 -36.77
N ARG A 378 -8.88 -4.12 -37.53
CA ARG A 378 -9.56 -2.81 -37.66
C ARG A 378 -10.99 -2.95 -38.18
N GLN A 379 -11.22 -3.82 -39.16
CA GLN A 379 -12.52 -4.00 -39.78
C GLN A 379 -13.52 -4.74 -38.86
N ALA A 380 -13.03 -5.72 -38.10
CA ALA A 380 -13.82 -6.45 -37.11
C ALA A 380 -14.20 -5.55 -35.92
N LEU A 381 -13.26 -4.77 -35.40
CA LEU A 381 -13.49 -3.81 -34.31
C LEU A 381 -14.48 -2.71 -34.73
N GLN A 382 -14.36 -2.20 -35.96
CA GLN A 382 -15.32 -1.24 -36.52
C GLN A 382 -16.74 -1.81 -36.61
N ARG A 383 -16.90 -3.07 -37.01
CA ARG A 383 -18.21 -3.75 -37.06
C ARG A 383 -18.77 -3.98 -35.66
N ALA A 384 -17.95 -4.42 -34.70
CA ALA A 384 -18.36 -4.62 -33.31
C ALA A 384 -18.80 -3.31 -32.64
N LEU A 385 -18.02 -2.24 -32.79
CA LEU A 385 -18.33 -0.91 -32.22
C LEU A 385 -19.46 -0.16 -32.95
N SER A 386 -19.89 -0.64 -34.12
CA SER A 386 -21.07 -0.11 -34.83
C SER A 386 -22.38 -0.69 -34.32
N GLN A 387 -22.33 -1.78 -33.54
CA GLN A 387 -23.51 -2.40 -32.93
C GLN A 387 -23.74 -1.79 -31.53
N PRO A 388 -24.93 -1.22 -31.26
CA PRO A 388 -25.24 -0.57 -29.98
C PRO A 388 -25.08 -1.50 -28.77
N GLU A 389 -25.49 -2.75 -28.88
CA GLU A 389 -25.46 -3.74 -27.80
C GLU A 389 -24.03 -4.14 -27.41
N THR A 390 -23.18 -4.35 -28.42
CA THR A 390 -21.75 -4.66 -28.26
C THR A 390 -20.99 -3.48 -27.68
N ARG A 391 -21.39 -2.25 -28.03
CA ARG A 391 -20.84 -1.01 -27.46
C ARG A 391 -21.19 -0.88 -25.97
N VAL A 392 -22.43 -1.18 -25.57
CA VAL A 392 -22.84 -1.20 -24.16
C VAL A 392 -22.10 -2.28 -23.37
N ALA A 393 -21.92 -3.48 -23.92
CA ALA A 393 -21.19 -4.56 -23.25
C ALA A 393 -19.69 -4.23 -23.02
N LEU A 394 -19.04 -3.59 -24.01
CA LEU A 394 -17.67 -3.09 -23.87
C LEU A 394 -17.56 -1.92 -22.88
N MET A 395 -18.59 -1.08 -22.77
CA MET A 395 -18.67 0.03 -21.81
C MET A 395 -18.88 -0.46 -20.36
N VAL A 396 -19.65 -1.54 -20.17
CA VAL A 396 -19.85 -2.16 -18.84
C VAL A 396 -18.56 -2.81 -18.32
N GLU A 397 -17.75 -3.41 -19.19
CA GLU A 397 -16.43 -3.96 -18.80
C GLU A 397 -15.38 -2.88 -18.52
N ALA A 398 -15.47 -1.70 -19.16
CA ALA A 398 -14.60 -0.56 -18.87
C ALA A 398 -14.96 0.15 -17.55
N ALA A 399 -16.23 0.11 -17.14
CA ALA A 399 -16.75 0.74 -15.91
C ALA A 399 -16.49 -0.07 -14.61
N ALA A 400 -15.59 -1.06 -14.66
CA ALA A 400 -15.36 -2.02 -13.57
C ALA A 400 -14.28 -1.63 -12.55
N ASP A 401 -13.78 -0.38 -12.53
CA ASP A 401 -12.94 0.11 -11.42
C ASP A 401 -13.80 0.74 -10.29
N PRO A 402 -13.39 0.59 -9.01
CA PRO A 402 -14.00 1.31 -7.90
C PRO A 402 -13.36 2.71 -7.79
N VAL A 403 -14.16 3.76 -8.01
CA VAL A 403 -13.78 5.12 -7.62
C VAL A 403 -13.87 5.23 -6.11
N GLU A 404 -12.76 5.54 -5.44
CA GLU A 404 -12.75 6.14 -4.08
C GLU A 404 -11.58 7.12 -3.89
N GLY A 405 -11.91 8.36 -3.50
CA GLY A 405 -11.06 9.27 -2.71
C GLY A 405 -10.16 10.26 -3.48
N GLN A 406 -10.54 11.54 -3.52
CA GLN A 406 -10.00 12.60 -4.39
C GLN A 406 -8.60 13.15 -4.04
N ALA A 407 -7.83 13.49 -5.09
CA ALA A 407 -7.25 14.82 -5.28
C ALA A 407 -7.04 15.07 -6.79
N VAL A 408 -8.04 15.67 -7.42
CA VAL A 408 -7.97 16.15 -8.81
C VAL A 408 -7.02 17.37 -8.85
N PRO A 409 -5.88 17.34 -9.56
CA PRO A 409 -5.18 18.57 -9.93
C PRO A 409 -6.08 19.37 -10.89
N PRO A 410 -6.02 20.71 -10.90
CA PRO A 410 -7.13 21.60 -11.19
C PRO A 410 -7.95 21.13 -12.39
N ALA A 411 -9.19 20.73 -12.10
CA ALA A 411 -10.15 20.28 -13.07
C ALA A 411 -10.33 21.35 -14.16
N LEU A 412 -10.37 20.91 -15.43
CA LEU A 412 -11.27 21.57 -16.37
C LEU A 412 -12.65 21.65 -15.70
N PRO A 413 -13.33 22.81 -15.73
CA PRO A 413 -14.56 23.02 -14.96
C PRO A 413 -15.52 21.85 -15.17
N CYS A 414 -16.07 21.29 -14.09
CA CYS A 414 -17.09 20.24 -14.12
C CYS A 414 -18.30 20.74 -14.92
N LEU A 415 -18.28 20.47 -16.21
CA LEU A 415 -19.39 20.69 -17.11
C LEU A 415 -20.13 19.33 -17.23
N PRO A 416 -21.46 19.30 -17.16
CA PRO A 416 -22.25 18.11 -17.44
C PRO A 416 -21.82 17.44 -18.77
N ALA A 417 -21.88 16.11 -18.88
CA ALA A 417 -21.47 15.36 -20.08
C ALA A 417 -22.20 15.80 -21.37
N ASP A 418 -23.36 16.42 -21.17
CA ASP A 418 -24.31 16.96 -22.14
C ASP A 418 -24.13 18.48 -22.36
N SER A 419 -23.15 19.11 -21.71
CA SER A 419 -22.77 20.51 -21.92
C SER A 419 -22.16 20.71 -23.30
N GLN A 420 -22.83 21.51 -24.13
CA GLN A 420 -22.28 21.99 -25.40
C GLN A 420 -20.90 22.62 -25.24
N ALA A 421 -20.60 23.26 -24.10
CA ALA A 421 -19.31 23.88 -23.84
C ALA A 421 -18.16 22.86 -23.73
N LEU A 422 -18.39 21.70 -23.10
CA LEU A 422 -17.40 20.62 -23.00
C LEU A 422 -17.14 19.98 -24.37
N VAL A 423 -18.22 19.73 -25.14
CA VAL A 423 -18.14 19.22 -26.51
C VAL A 423 -17.43 20.20 -27.44
N HIS A 424 -17.60 21.52 -27.23
CA HIS A 424 -16.89 22.55 -27.97
C HIS A 424 -15.42 22.65 -27.59
N LEU A 425 -15.08 22.49 -26.31
CA LEU A 425 -13.70 22.57 -25.81
C LEU A 425 -12.88 21.34 -26.22
N LEU A 426 -13.49 20.15 -26.16
CA LEU A 426 -12.92 18.92 -26.72
C LEU A 426 -12.81 19.03 -28.25
N ARG A 427 -13.83 19.52 -28.97
CA ARG A 427 -13.67 19.79 -30.42
C ARG A 427 -12.53 20.74 -30.71
N ALA A 428 -12.35 21.82 -29.95
CA ALA A 428 -11.26 22.77 -30.16
C ALA A 428 -9.88 22.12 -29.96
N LEU A 429 -9.73 21.26 -28.94
CA LEU A 429 -8.52 20.45 -28.71
C LEU A 429 -8.25 19.45 -29.85
N PHE A 430 -9.30 18.84 -30.40
CA PHE A 430 -9.19 17.84 -31.46
C PHE A 430 -9.17 18.44 -32.88
N GLN A 431 -9.61 19.68 -33.10
CA GLN A 431 -9.73 20.30 -34.44
C GLN A 431 -8.50 21.08 -34.92
N SER A 432 -7.45 21.23 -34.10
CA SER A 432 -6.21 21.87 -34.55
C SER A 432 -5.50 20.98 -35.58
N PRO A 433 -5.46 21.35 -36.87
CA PRO A 433 -4.86 20.53 -37.91
C PRO A 433 -3.34 20.62 -37.75
N GLY A 434 -2.69 19.55 -37.28
CA GLY A 434 -1.23 19.45 -37.32
C GLY A 434 -0.51 18.91 -36.10
N GLN A 435 -1.17 18.60 -34.98
CA GLN A 435 -0.46 18.06 -33.80
C GLN A 435 -0.99 16.69 -33.35
N ARG A 436 -0.40 15.62 -33.93
CA ARG A 436 -0.63 14.21 -33.51
C ARG A 436 -0.30 13.96 -32.03
N ARG A 437 0.74 14.60 -31.49
CA ARG A 437 1.23 14.39 -30.11
C ARG A 437 0.27 14.89 -29.03
N THR A 438 -0.54 15.92 -29.31
CA THR A 438 -1.49 16.45 -28.32
C THR A 438 -2.74 15.57 -28.19
N ARG A 439 -3.15 14.88 -29.26
CA ARG A 439 -4.28 13.92 -29.22
C ARG A 439 -3.95 12.64 -28.44
N GLU A 440 -2.78 12.05 -28.67
CA GLU A 440 -2.28 10.89 -27.91
C GLU A 440 -2.09 11.21 -26.43
N GLY A 441 -1.51 12.38 -26.12
CA GLY A 441 -1.35 12.86 -24.75
C GLY A 441 -2.68 13.11 -24.05
N SER A 442 -3.68 13.67 -24.75
CA SER A 442 -5.01 13.94 -24.19
C SER A 442 -5.81 12.66 -23.92
N LEU A 443 -5.73 11.66 -24.81
CA LEU A 443 -6.38 10.36 -24.60
C LEU A 443 -5.69 9.56 -23.49
N SER A 444 -4.36 9.61 -23.41
CA SER A 444 -3.61 8.99 -22.31
C SER A 444 -3.90 9.67 -20.98
N TYR A 445 -4.06 10.99 -20.96
CA TYR A 445 -4.45 11.76 -19.78
C TYR A 445 -5.88 11.40 -19.34
N LEU A 446 -6.85 11.35 -20.26
CA LEU A 446 -8.22 10.91 -19.95
C LEU A 446 -8.27 9.43 -19.51
N ALA A 447 -7.39 8.58 -20.04
CA ALA A 447 -7.26 7.18 -19.60
C ALA A 447 -6.67 7.07 -18.19
N GLN A 448 -5.71 7.93 -17.85
CA GLN A 448 -5.14 8.01 -16.50
C GLN A 448 -6.12 8.58 -15.48
N GLN A 449 -7.11 9.35 -15.92
CA GLN A 449 -8.14 9.98 -15.08
C GLN A 449 -9.48 9.23 -15.11
N ASP A 450 -9.56 8.07 -15.77
CA ASP A 450 -10.76 7.24 -15.88
C ASP A 450 -11.99 7.97 -16.49
N GLN A 451 -11.73 8.91 -17.40
CA GLN A 451 -12.70 9.80 -18.05
C GLN A 451 -12.74 9.62 -19.57
N LEU A 452 -12.48 8.39 -20.05
CA LEU A 452 -12.42 8.10 -21.49
C LEU A 452 -13.78 8.22 -22.20
N ASP A 453 -14.85 8.07 -21.45
CA ASP A 453 -16.25 8.26 -21.82
C ASP A 453 -16.53 9.67 -22.36
N LEU A 454 -15.86 10.70 -21.84
CA LEU A 454 -15.97 12.09 -22.33
C LEU A 454 -15.39 12.29 -23.73
N ALA A 455 -14.41 11.46 -24.14
CA ALA A 455 -13.81 11.53 -25.48
C ALA A 455 -14.66 10.80 -26.54
N LEU A 456 -15.52 9.87 -26.12
CA LEU A 456 -16.26 8.95 -27.00
C LEU A 456 -17.15 9.68 -28.04
N PRO A 457 -17.91 10.75 -27.70
CA PRO A 457 -18.75 11.46 -28.66
C PRO A 457 -17.95 12.26 -29.71
N VAL A 458 -16.76 12.73 -29.34
CA VAL A 458 -15.85 13.47 -30.23
C VAL A 458 -15.13 12.50 -31.18
N LEU A 459 -14.64 11.38 -30.64
CA LEU A 459 -14.03 10.29 -31.40
C LEU A 459 -15.01 9.71 -32.44
N GLN A 460 -16.31 9.56 -32.10
CA GLN A 460 -17.34 9.04 -33.02
C GLN A 460 -17.58 9.92 -34.25
N LYS A 461 -17.38 11.24 -34.16
CA LYS A 461 -17.65 12.18 -35.26
C LYS A 461 -16.47 12.28 -36.24
N ASP A 462 -15.24 12.12 -35.75
CA ASP A 462 -14.02 12.17 -36.56
C ASP A 462 -13.52 10.79 -37.05
N TRP A 463 -14.01 9.70 -36.46
CA TRP A 463 -13.71 8.29 -36.83
C TRP A 463 -13.85 8.00 -38.32
N LYS A 464 -14.80 8.66 -38.99
CA LYS A 464 -15.10 8.43 -40.40
C LYS A 464 -14.16 9.17 -41.36
N LYS A 465 -13.33 10.10 -40.89
CA LYS A 465 -12.57 11.02 -41.76
C LYS A 465 -11.05 10.88 -41.70
N ASP A 466 -10.48 10.22 -40.70
CA ASP A 466 -9.04 10.28 -40.45
C ASP A 466 -8.42 8.90 -40.23
N SER A 467 -7.73 8.38 -41.25
CA SER A 467 -6.98 7.11 -41.21
C SER A 467 -5.85 7.11 -40.16
N GLN A 468 -5.48 8.29 -39.65
CA GLN A 468 -4.45 8.44 -38.62
C GLN A 468 -4.91 8.07 -37.21
N MET A 469 -6.23 8.04 -36.92
CA MET A 469 -6.74 7.70 -35.58
C MET A 469 -6.73 6.18 -35.31
N ALA A 470 -6.85 5.37 -36.36
CA ALA A 470 -6.65 3.92 -36.26
C ALA A 470 -5.21 3.56 -35.85
N ASP A 471 -4.24 4.35 -36.32
CA ASP A 471 -2.81 4.22 -36.02
C ASP A 471 -2.48 4.56 -34.55
N VAL A 472 -3.23 5.49 -33.95
CA VAL A 472 -3.14 5.88 -32.53
C VAL A 472 -3.69 4.78 -31.62
N LEU A 473 -4.82 4.15 -31.99
CA LEU A 473 -5.36 2.97 -31.28
C LEU A 473 -4.45 1.74 -31.45
N GLU A 474 -3.75 1.62 -32.58
CA GLU A 474 -2.74 0.58 -32.82
C GLU A 474 -1.52 0.73 -31.90
N ARG A 475 -1.09 1.97 -31.60
CA ARG A 475 -0.01 2.26 -30.63
C ARG A 475 -0.47 2.21 -29.18
N LEU A 476 -1.71 2.56 -28.90
CA LEU A 476 -2.31 2.34 -27.58
C LEU A 476 -2.53 0.85 -27.31
N ALA A 477 -2.49 -0.03 -28.31
CA ALA A 477 -2.51 -1.48 -28.21
C ALA A 477 -1.10 -2.13 -28.30
N ASP A 478 -0.05 -1.31 -28.30
CA ASP A 478 1.36 -1.73 -28.26
C ASP A 478 1.72 -2.21 -26.81
N PRO A 479 2.68 -3.13 -26.60
CA PRO A 479 2.90 -3.90 -25.37
C PRO A 479 3.24 -3.12 -24.09
N GLY A 480 3.20 -1.79 -24.11
CA GLY A 480 3.26 -1.00 -22.88
C GLY A 480 2.02 -1.24 -22.01
N HIS A 481 2.13 -0.91 -20.72
CA HIS A 481 1.14 -1.19 -19.67
C HIS A 481 -0.34 -0.90 -20.01
N ASN A 482 -0.62 0.07 -20.88
CA ASN A 482 -1.99 0.42 -21.28
C ASN A 482 -2.55 -0.41 -22.44
N GLY A 483 -1.71 -1.02 -23.27
CA GLY A 483 -2.14 -1.75 -24.45
C GLY A 483 -2.63 -3.17 -24.20
N ASP A 484 -2.13 -3.81 -23.14
CA ASP A 484 -2.68 -5.09 -22.71
C ASP A 484 -4.03 -4.94 -21.98
N ARG A 485 -4.24 -3.82 -21.25
CA ARG A 485 -5.52 -3.49 -20.60
C ARG A 485 -6.61 -3.26 -21.65
N LEU A 486 -6.33 -2.44 -22.67
CA LEU A 486 -7.20 -2.22 -23.82
C LEU A 486 -7.39 -3.48 -24.68
N ARG A 487 -6.37 -4.32 -24.85
CA ARG A 487 -6.53 -5.63 -25.53
C ARG A 487 -7.49 -6.56 -24.80
N ARG A 488 -7.39 -6.69 -23.46
CA ARG A 488 -8.26 -7.58 -22.68
C ARG A 488 -9.73 -7.17 -22.80
N ILE A 489 -10.00 -5.87 -22.73
CA ILE A 489 -11.33 -5.27 -22.86
C ILE A 489 -11.84 -5.32 -24.31
N LEU A 490 -11.01 -5.02 -25.31
CA LEU A 490 -11.46 -4.89 -26.71
C LEU A 490 -11.46 -6.20 -27.52
N LEU A 491 -10.62 -7.19 -27.18
CA LEU A 491 -10.41 -8.39 -28.02
C LEU A 491 -11.10 -9.65 -27.52
N THR A 492 -11.78 -9.62 -26.38
CA THR A 492 -12.49 -10.80 -25.86
C THR A 492 -13.98 -10.54 -25.73
N PRO A 493 -14.76 -10.45 -26.83
CA PRO A 493 -16.20 -10.32 -26.73
C PRO A 493 -16.79 -11.69 -26.36
N LEU A 494 -16.59 -12.14 -25.12
CA LEU A 494 -17.38 -13.22 -24.51
C LEU A 494 -18.85 -12.80 -24.37
N SER A 495 -19.14 -11.51 -24.57
CA SER A 495 -20.46 -10.92 -24.71
C SER A 495 -21.11 -11.15 -26.08
N ALA A 496 -20.39 -11.64 -27.10
CA ALA A 496 -21.04 -11.96 -28.37
C ALA A 496 -22.05 -13.10 -28.16
N ALA A 497 -23.26 -12.92 -28.69
CA ALA A 497 -24.39 -13.85 -28.51
C ALA A 497 -24.03 -15.35 -28.66
N PRO A 498 -23.12 -15.77 -29.57
CA PRO A 498 -22.72 -17.17 -29.69
C PRO A 498 -21.97 -17.74 -28.47
N TYR A 499 -21.08 -16.98 -27.81
CA TYR A 499 -20.37 -17.47 -26.60
C TYR A 499 -21.31 -17.59 -25.41
N ARG A 500 -22.20 -16.61 -25.28
CA ARG A 500 -23.24 -16.63 -24.26
C ARG A 500 -24.05 -17.92 -24.35
N GLN A 501 -24.41 -18.35 -25.56
CA GLN A 501 -25.15 -19.60 -25.75
C GLN A 501 -24.34 -20.84 -25.34
N VAL A 502 -23.07 -20.95 -25.75
CA VAL A 502 -22.17 -22.05 -25.34
C VAL A 502 -22.09 -22.18 -23.81
N VAL A 503 -22.00 -21.04 -23.13
CA VAL A 503 -21.93 -20.96 -21.67
C VAL A 503 -23.25 -21.39 -21.04
N LEU A 504 -24.38 -20.88 -21.52
CA LEU A 504 -25.71 -21.24 -21.03
C LEU A 504 -26.01 -22.73 -21.26
N ASP A 505 -25.63 -23.28 -22.41
CA ASP A 505 -25.76 -24.69 -22.72
C ASP A 505 -24.87 -25.55 -21.82
N LEU A 506 -23.67 -25.08 -21.48
CA LEU A 506 -22.79 -25.76 -20.53
C LEU A 506 -23.40 -25.72 -19.11
N LEU A 507 -23.91 -24.57 -18.67
CA LEU A 507 -24.58 -24.44 -17.37
C LEU A 507 -25.76 -25.42 -17.26
N ASP A 508 -26.63 -25.50 -18.27
CA ASP A 508 -27.78 -26.42 -18.25
C ASP A 508 -27.37 -27.90 -18.32
N ARG A 509 -26.40 -28.26 -19.19
CA ARG A 509 -25.84 -29.63 -19.25
C ARG A 509 -25.28 -30.08 -17.90
N ARG A 510 -24.71 -29.13 -17.14
CA ARG A 510 -24.12 -29.37 -15.81
C ARG A 510 -25.10 -29.15 -14.66
N LYS A 511 -26.35 -28.82 -14.95
CA LYS A 511 -27.42 -28.54 -13.97
C LYS A 511 -27.05 -27.43 -12.98
N LEU A 512 -26.30 -26.45 -13.47
CA LEU A 512 -25.89 -25.25 -12.75
C LEU A 512 -26.75 -24.07 -13.19
N ARG A 513 -26.99 -23.13 -12.28
CA ARG A 513 -27.72 -21.89 -12.59
C ARG A 513 -26.99 -20.70 -12.01
N LEU A 514 -26.93 -19.60 -12.75
CA LEU A 514 -26.47 -18.35 -12.19
C LEU A 514 -27.55 -17.74 -11.32
N ARG A 515 -27.14 -17.10 -10.24
CA ARG A 515 -28.06 -16.34 -9.38
C ARG A 515 -28.70 -15.19 -10.18
N PRO A 516 -29.98 -14.87 -9.97
CA PRO A 516 -30.61 -13.72 -10.61
C PRO A 516 -29.78 -12.45 -10.40
N GLY A 517 -29.58 -11.69 -11.48
CA GLY A 517 -28.76 -10.47 -11.49
C GLY A 517 -27.28 -10.69 -11.84
N ALA A 518 -26.75 -11.91 -11.77
CA ALA A 518 -25.36 -12.17 -12.12
C ALA A 518 -25.11 -12.03 -13.63
N SER A 519 -24.16 -11.18 -14.04
CA SER A 519 -23.74 -11.08 -15.43
C SER A 519 -23.04 -12.35 -15.90
N VAL A 520 -23.58 -12.96 -16.97
CA VAL A 520 -23.00 -14.14 -17.62
C VAL A 520 -21.57 -13.85 -18.10
N ALA A 521 -21.33 -12.65 -18.64
CA ALA A 521 -20.01 -12.29 -19.18
C ALA A 521 -18.95 -12.20 -18.07
N VAL A 522 -19.28 -11.52 -16.97
CA VAL A 522 -18.39 -11.35 -15.82
C VAL A 522 -18.12 -12.70 -15.14
N PHE A 523 -19.16 -13.53 -14.97
CA PHE A 523 -19.02 -14.89 -14.45
C PHE A 523 -18.08 -15.75 -15.29
N VAL A 524 -18.23 -15.73 -16.62
CA VAL A 524 -17.36 -16.49 -17.54
C VAL A 524 -15.92 -16.04 -17.41
N ARG A 525 -15.68 -14.72 -17.32
CA ARG A 525 -14.33 -14.20 -17.14
C ARG A 525 -13.72 -14.69 -15.83
N LEU A 526 -14.46 -14.64 -14.73
CA LEU A 526 -14.02 -15.15 -13.44
C LEU A 526 -13.76 -16.68 -13.44
N ALA A 527 -14.59 -17.46 -14.15
CA ALA A 527 -14.36 -18.90 -14.33
C ALA A 527 -13.07 -19.18 -15.13
N LEU A 528 -12.75 -18.35 -16.13
CA LEU A 528 -11.48 -18.43 -16.85
C LEU A 528 -10.30 -17.96 -16.00
N ASP A 529 -10.46 -16.88 -15.23
CA ASP A 529 -9.49 -16.37 -14.26
C ASP A 529 -9.15 -17.47 -13.22
N ASN A 530 -10.14 -18.25 -12.77
CA ASN A 530 -9.93 -19.41 -11.90
C ASN A 530 -9.01 -20.47 -12.53
N GLN A 531 -9.30 -20.88 -13.77
CA GLN A 531 -8.49 -21.88 -14.46
C GLN A 531 -7.08 -21.39 -14.77
N TYR A 532 -6.95 -20.12 -15.10
CA TYR A 532 -5.66 -19.47 -15.28
C TYR A 532 -4.84 -19.55 -13.98
N VAL A 533 -5.41 -19.13 -12.85
CA VAL A 533 -4.75 -19.19 -11.55
C VAL A 533 -4.39 -20.62 -11.14
N ASN A 534 -5.29 -21.58 -11.32
CA ASN A 534 -5.03 -22.99 -11.05
C ASN A 534 -3.84 -23.52 -11.87
N LEU A 535 -3.76 -23.17 -13.15
CA LEU A 535 -2.64 -23.56 -14.02
C LEU A 535 -1.32 -22.91 -13.57
N MET A 536 -1.35 -21.65 -13.15
CA MET A 536 -0.18 -20.93 -12.65
C MET A 536 0.31 -21.53 -11.33
N ARG A 537 -0.60 -21.86 -10.41
CA ARG A 537 -0.27 -22.57 -9.16
C ARG A 537 0.41 -23.92 -9.44
N ASN A 538 -0.12 -24.69 -10.39
CA ASN A 538 0.45 -25.99 -10.77
C ASN A 538 1.84 -25.87 -11.39
N GLN A 539 2.10 -24.80 -12.15
CA GLN A 539 3.43 -24.49 -12.69
C GLN A 539 4.44 -24.17 -11.59
N ILE A 540 4.05 -23.38 -10.57
CA ILE A 540 4.89 -23.08 -9.40
C ILE A 540 5.22 -24.36 -8.62
N ASN A 541 4.24 -25.26 -8.47
CA ASN A 541 4.41 -26.53 -7.76
C ASN A 541 5.11 -27.62 -8.60
N HIS A 542 5.69 -27.28 -9.76
CA HIS A 542 6.34 -28.21 -10.70
C HIS A 542 5.47 -29.40 -11.18
N ALA A 543 4.14 -29.31 -11.11
CA ALA A 543 3.21 -30.36 -11.49
C ALA A 543 2.94 -30.46 -13.02
N LEU A 544 3.91 -30.07 -13.86
CA LEU A 544 3.74 -29.84 -15.30
C LEU A 544 3.91 -31.09 -16.20
N GLY A 545 3.99 -32.28 -15.62
CA GLY A 545 4.23 -33.52 -16.37
C GLY A 545 3.07 -33.95 -17.30
N ASP A 546 1.90 -33.33 -17.20
CA ASP A 546 0.68 -33.80 -17.86
C ASP A 546 0.41 -33.11 -19.21
N SER A 547 0.17 -33.89 -20.26
CA SER A 547 -0.18 -33.41 -21.61
C SER A 547 -1.46 -32.56 -21.60
N SER A 548 -2.37 -32.86 -20.67
CA SER A 548 -3.60 -32.10 -20.38
C SER A 548 -3.32 -30.63 -20.03
N ASN A 549 -2.27 -30.34 -19.26
CA ASN A 549 -1.93 -28.98 -18.85
C ASN A 549 -1.36 -28.14 -20.01
N ARG A 550 -0.66 -28.77 -20.97
CA ARG A 550 -0.20 -28.08 -22.18
C ARG A 550 -1.36 -27.67 -23.08
N GLY A 551 -2.34 -28.55 -23.28
CA GLY A 551 -3.57 -28.24 -24.02
C GLY A 551 -4.31 -27.04 -23.43
N LYS A 552 -4.55 -27.06 -22.12
CA LYS A 552 -5.18 -25.94 -21.39
C LYS A 552 -4.39 -24.64 -21.50
N MET A 553 -3.07 -24.71 -21.39
CA MET A 553 -2.20 -23.54 -21.57
C MET A 553 -2.35 -22.95 -22.97
N HIS A 554 -2.40 -23.78 -24.03
CA HIS A 554 -2.65 -23.31 -25.39
C HIS A 554 -4.04 -22.68 -25.56
N ALA A 555 -5.08 -23.29 -24.96
CA ALA A 555 -6.43 -22.77 -24.97
C ALA A 555 -6.51 -21.39 -24.29
N LEU A 556 -5.98 -21.26 -23.08
CA LEU A 556 -5.94 -20.00 -22.33
C LEU A 556 -5.13 -18.91 -23.05
N ASN A 557 -3.98 -19.25 -23.64
CA ASN A 557 -3.21 -18.34 -24.49
C ASN A 557 -4.02 -17.83 -25.69
N ARG A 558 -4.84 -18.70 -26.32
CA ARG A 558 -5.76 -18.27 -27.37
C ARG A 558 -6.83 -17.34 -26.82
N LEU A 559 -7.33 -17.58 -25.61
CA LEU A 559 -8.30 -16.72 -24.92
C LEU A 559 -7.71 -15.40 -24.36
N GLY A 560 -6.45 -15.09 -24.66
CA GLY A 560 -5.78 -13.84 -24.24
C GLY A 560 -5.13 -13.89 -22.86
N TYR A 561 -4.97 -15.08 -22.26
CA TYR A 561 -4.24 -15.27 -21.00
C TYR A 561 -2.80 -15.73 -21.25
N HIS A 562 -1.81 -15.01 -20.73
CA HIS A 562 -0.41 -15.41 -20.84
C HIS A 562 -0.07 -16.55 -19.88
N ALA A 563 -0.42 -17.78 -20.23
CA ALA A 563 -0.39 -18.92 -19.32
C ALA A 563 1.00 -19.53 -19.08
N ASN A 564 2.09 -18.79 -19.29
CA ASN A 564 3.47 -19.26 -19.10
C ASN A 564 4.20 -18.36 -18.09
N LEU A 565 4.44 -18.90 -16.87
CA LEU A 565 5.11 -18.18 -15.78
C LEU A 565 6.48 -17.62 -16.14
N GLY A 566 7.26 -18.34 -16.96
CA GLY A 566 8.61 -17.91 -17.36
C GLY A 566 8.64 -16.66 -18.24
N ARG A 567 7.47 -16.15 -18.67
CA ARG A 567 7.34 -14.95 -19.50
C ARG A 567 6.60 -13.82 -18.81
N LEU A 568 6.18 -14.00 -17.57
CA LEU A 568 5.38 -13.04 -16.82
C LEU A 568 6.19 -12.36 -15.73
N THR A 569 6.07 -11.05 -15.68
CA THR A 569 6.57 -10.21 -14.62
C THR A 569 5.63 -10.25 -13.41
N THR A 570 6.19 -9.97 -12.23
CA THR A 570 5.41 -9.78 -11.00
C THR A 570 4.35 -8.69 -11.16
N GLN A 571 4.63 -7.66 -11.96
CA GLN A 571 3.72 -6.55 -12.21
C GLN A 571 2.52 -6.97 -13.07
N GLU A 572 2.73 -7.77 -14.11
CA GLU A 572 1.63 -8.31 -14.93
C GLU A 572 0.71 -9.23 -14.13
N LEU A 573 1.27 -10.01 -13.20
CA LEU A 573 0.51 -10.85 -12.28
C LEU A 573 -0.26 -10.03 -11.25
N ALA A 574 0.35 -8.98 -10.71
CA ALA A 574 -0.33 -8.06 -9.80
C ALA A 574 -1.53 -7.40 -10.50
N SER A 575 -1.34 -6.86 -11.70
CA SER A 575 -2.41 -6.26 -12.51
C SER A 575 -3.54 -7.25 -12.80
N PHE A 576 -3.21 -8.51 -13.10
CA PHE A 576 -4.20 -9.56 -13.27
C PHE A 576 -5.08 -9.73 -12.01
N PHE A 577 -4.48 -9.87 -10.82
CA PHE A 577 -5.26 -10.05 -9.58
C PHE A 577 -6.14 -8.85 -9.26
N LEU A 578 -5.62 -7.62 -9.46
CA LEU A 578 -6.39 -6.40 -9.25
C LEU A 578 -7.63 -6.36 -10.15
N GLU A 579 -7.46 -6.64 -11.44
CA GLU A 579 -8.57 -6.70 -12.41
C GLU A 579 -9.58 -7.80 -12.07
N SER A 580 -9.09 -8.98 -11.68
CA SER A 580 -9.92 -10.15 -11.39
C SER A 580 -10.75 -9.97 -10.12
N VAL A 581 -10.17 -9.38 -9.08
CA VAL A 581 -10.87 -8.99 -7.86
C VAL A 581 -11.92 -7.91 -8.16
N GLY A 582 -11.60 -6.92 -9.00
CA GLY A 582 -12.56 -5.90 -9.43
C GLY A 582 -13.80 -6.50 -10.11
N ARG A 583 -13.60 -7.50 -10.98
CA ARG A 583 -14.70 -8.27 -11.59
C ARG A 583 -15.55 -9.01 -10.57
N LEU A 584 -14.93 -9.62 -9.56
CA LEU A 584 -15.63 -10.35 -8.51
C LEU A 584 -16.54 -9.42 -7.69
N GLU A 585 -16.03 -8.25 -7.30
CA GLU A 585 -16.80 -7.24 -6.57
C GLU A 585 -17.90 -6.60 -7.43
N HIS A 586 -17.67 -6.42 -8.73
CA HIS A 586 -18.69 -5.96 -9.66
C HIS A 586 -19.85 -6.97 -9.74
N LEU A 587 -19.57 -8.26 -9.91
CA LEU A 587 -20.59 -9.31 -9.92
C LEU A 587 -21.40 -9.33 -8.61
N GLY A 588 -20.73 -9.11 -7.47
CA GLY A 588 -21.38 -8.96 -6.17
C GLY A 588 -22.36 -7.80 -6.11
N ARG A 589 -21.99 -6.64 -6.67
CA ARG A 589 -22.87 -5.46 -6.74
C ARG A 589 -24.10 -5.72 -7.60
N GLU A 590 -23.94 -6.36 -8.76
CA GLU A 590 -25.07 -6.71 -9.65
C GLU A 590 -26.09 -7.63 -8.96
N VAL A 591 -25.59 -8.70 -8.33
CA VAL A 591 -26.44 -9.66 -7.61
C VAL A 591 -27.16 -9.01 -6.43
N LYS A 592 -26.47 -8.14 -5.68
CA LYS A 592 -27.08 -7.40 -4.57
C LYS A 592 -28.18 -6.45 -5.06
N ALA A 593 -27.94 -5.71 -6.14
CA ALA A 593 -28.92 -4.81 -6.73
C ALA A 593 -30.18 -5.56 -7.22
N ALA A 594 -30.01 -6.76 -7.77
CA ALA A 594 -31.13 -7.59 -8.23
C ALA A 594 -31.92 -8.28 -7.10
N SER A 595 -31.31 -8.45 -5.92
CA SER A 595 -31.91 -9.18 -4.79
C SER A 595 -32.80 -8.31 -3.88
N GLY A 596 -32.94 -7.01 -4.15
CA GLY A 596 -33.81 -6.10 -3.39
C GLY A 596 -33.33 -5.75 -1.97
N ALA A 597 -32.10 -6.13 -1.59
CA ALA A 597 -31.51 -5.73 -0.33
C ALA A 597 -30.98 -4.28 -0.43
N PRO A 598 -31.17 -3.42 0.59
CA PRO A 598 -30.63 -2.08 0.55
C PRO A 598 -29.11 -2.15 0.33
N LEU A 599 -28.62 -1.32 -0.59
CA LEU A 599 -27.21 -0.97 -0.63
C LEU A 599 -26.79 -0.57 0.80
N PRO A 600 -25.58 -0.91 1.28
CA PRO A 600 -25.04 -0.18 2.41
C PRO A 600 -25.04 1.27 1.94
N GLN A 601 -25.87 2.10 2.55
CA GLN A 601 -25.78 3.52 2.27
C GLN A 601 -24.36 3.95 2.66
N PRO A 602 -23.68 4.79 1.86
CA PRO A 602 -22.57 5.56 2.41
C PRO A 602 -23.08 6.23 3.70
N PRO A 603 -22.25 6.37 4.75
CA PRO A 603 -22.70 6.93 6.03
C PRO A 603 -23.53 8.19 5.78
N GLU A 604 -24.75 8.20 6.29
CA GLU A 604 -25.72 9.26 6.07
C GLU A 604 -25.10 10.62 6.42
N SER A 605 -24.98 11.49 5.42
CA SER A 605 -25.04 12.93 5.65
C SER A 605 -26.39 13.24 6.34
N PRO A 606 -26.43 14.18 7.29
CA PRO A 606 -27.54 14.31 8.23
C PRO A 606 -28.89 14.58 7.55
N SER A 607 -29.96 14.14 8.22
CA SER A 607 -31.34 14.09 7.72
C SER A 607 -31.89 15.40 7.12
N PRO A 608 -32.89 15.34 6.21
CA PRO A 608 -33.49 16.52 5.56
C PRO A 608 -34.07 17.58 6.51
N GLN A 609 -34.46 17.17 7.73
CA GLN A 609 -34.95 18.08 8.77
C GLN A 609 -33.84 18.99 9.32
N VAL A 610 -32.60 18.49 9.39
CA VAL A 610 -31.43 19.31 9.76
C VAL A 610 -31.11 20.30 8.65
N THR A 611 -31.32 19.93 7.38
CA THR A 611 -31.07 20.80 6.22
C THR A 611 -32.12 21.92 6.10
N GLU A 612 -33.40 21.63 6.39
CA GLU A 612 -34.46 22.65 6.45
C GLU A 612 -34.30 23.60 7.66
N ASP A 613 -33.96 23.08 8.84
CA ASP A 613 -33.69 23.92 10.02
C ASP A 613 -32.43 24.78 9.83
N LEU A 614 -31.39 24.25 9.16
CA LEU A 614 -30.17 25.02 8.85
C LEU A 614 -30.44 26.08 7.77
N LEU A 615 -31.24 25.78 6.75
CA LEU A 615 -31.68 26.75 5.73
C LEU A 615 -32.56 27.83 6.34
N ARG A 616 -33.46 27.48 7.27
CA ARG A 616 -34.31 28.42 8.00
C ARG A 616 -33.50 29.30 8.94
N GLN A 617 -32.55 28.74 9.69
CA GLN A 617 -31.62 29.52 10.55
C GLN A 617 -30.69 30.42 9.73
N LEU A 618 -30.28 30.03 8.53
CA LEU A 618 -29.48 30.85 7.62
C LEU A 618 -30.32 31.96 6.97
N GLN A 619 -31.60 31.72 6.65
CA GLN A 619 -32.53 32.76 6.18
C GLN A 619 -32.91 33.75 7.29
N GLU A 620 -33.13 33.31 8.52
CA GLU A 620 -33.37 34.18 9.68
C GLU A 620 -32.14 35.05 10.00
N LYS A 621 -30.92 34.50 9.90
CA LYS A 621 -29.66 35.27 10.03
C LYS A 621 -29.39 36.22 8.87
N ALA A 622 -29.84 35.91 7.65
CA ALA A 622 -29.72 36.79 6.50
C ALA A 622 -30.71 37.97 6.57
N ASN A 623 -31.92 37.75 7.06
CA ASN A 623 -32.93 38.80 7.24
C ASN A 623 -32.63 39.71 8.46
N ALA A 624 -32.01 39.18 9.52
CA ALA A 624 -31.55 39.98 10.67
C ALA A 624 -30.31 40.85 10.39
N LYS A 625 -29.72 40.78 9.18
CA LYS A 625 -28.67 41.68 8.70
C LYS A 625 -29.15 42.68 7.62
N MET A 626 -30.44 42.68 7.29
CA MET A 626 -31.09 43.64 6.38
C MET A 626 -32.21 44.47 7.05
N LEU A 627 -32.29 44.45 8.38
CA LEU A 627 -32.92 45.44 9.25
C LEU A 627 -31.84 45.91 10.25
#